data_AF-A0AAV7I7F5-F1
#
_entry.id   AF-A0AAV7I7F5-F1
#
_cell.length_a   1.000
_cell.length_b   1.000
_cell.length_c   1.000
_cell.angle_alpha   90.00
_cell.angle_beta   90.00
_cell.angle_gamma   90.00
#
_symmetry.space_group_name_H-M   'P 1'
#
loop_
_entity.id
_entity.type
_entity.pdbx_description
1 polymer ?
#
loop_
_entity_poly.entity_id
_entity_poly.type
_entity_poly.pdbx_seq_one_letter_code
_entity_poly.pdbx_strand_id
1 'polypeptide(L)'
;MRKSQDQFGYKHGILWDYGASPYELFEQKLKSWVQNSHYFYLLGAQKQKWLETLIENAVPVIDMEQMRFYSPDNVEDFAKMRCPIREFHSTRRQFACAFQNAQQLKHWFMEYWGVKPSYEKSVQIFYQLADLRKMDPVDIACLDDHFILRFAKDQICHEDS
;
A
#
# COMPACT_ATOMS: atom_id res chain seq x y z
N MET A 1 -7.08 39.98 1.19
CA MET A 1 -5.79 39.31 0.93
C MET A 1 -5.95 37.81 1.12
N ARG A 2 -5.96 37.03 0.04
CA ARG A 2 -5.96 35.55 0.10
C ARG A 2 -4.56 35.11 0.57
N LYS A 3 -4.46 34.51 1.76
CA LYS A 3 -3.23 33.85 2.19
C LYS A 3 -3.02 32.65 1.27
N SER A 4 -1.82 32.59 0.70
CA SER A 4 -1.37 31.61 -0.28
C SER A 4 -1.67 30.19 0.17
N GLN A 5 -2.56 29.53 -0.56
CA GLN A 5 -2.46 28.09 -0.75
C GLN A 5 -1.03 27.80 -1.23
N ASP A 6 -0.42 26.77 -0.66
CA ASP A 6 0.65 25.99 -1.30
C ASP A 6 2.13 26.36 -1.08
N GLN A 7 2.52 26.88 0.10
CA GLN A 7 3.95 26.90 0.47
C GLN A 7 4.54 25.51 0.76
N PHE A 8 3.71 24.50 1.04
CA PHE A 8 4.15 23.15 1.37
C PHE A 8 4.25 22.22 0.15
N GLY A 9 3.34 22.29 -0.82
CA GLY A 9 3.40 21.48 -2.04
C GLY A 9 4.62 21.80 -2.91
N TYR A 10 5.02 23.08 -2.94
CA TYR A 10 6.19 23.55 -3.71
C TYR A 10 7.52 22.93 -3.26
N LYS A 11 7.62 22.45 -2.01
CA LYS A 11 8.86 21.88 -1.45
C LYS A 11 8.95 20.36 -1.56
N HIS A 12 7.83 19.68 -1.81
CA HIS A 12 7.77 18.22 -1.84
C HIS A 12 7.31 17.65 -3.18
N GLY A 13 6.80 18.48 -4.10
CA GLY A 13 6.29 18.03 -5.40
C GLY A 13 5.01 17.18 -5.30
N ILE A 14 4.43 17.10 -4.11
CA ILE A 14 3.21 16.34 -3.79
C ILE A 14 2.21 17.34 -3.21
N LEU A 15 1.08 17.49 -3.89
CA LEU A 15 -0.06 18.24 -3.36
C LEU A 15 -0.65 17.44 -2.20
N TRP A 16 -0.61 17.99 -0.99
CA TRP A 16 -1.11 17.35 0.21
C TRP A 16 -2.41 18.03 0.67
N ASP A 17 -3.47 17.25 0.86
CA ASP A 17 -4.69 17.68 1.54
C ASP A 17 -4.63 17.16 2.99
N TYR A 18 -4.51 18.07 3.96
CA TYR A 18 -4.39 17.74 5.38
C TYR A 18 -5.74 17.45 6.05
N GLY A 19 -6.72 16.96 5.28
CA GLY A 19 -8.08 16.71 5.77
C GLY A 19 -8.89 18.00 5.96
N ALA A 20 -8.59 19.04 5.19
CA ALA A 20 -9.37 20.27 5.18
C ALA A 20 -10.63 20.16 4.30
N SER A 21 -10.71 19.12 3.48
CA SER A 21 -11.87 18.83 2.65
C SER A 21 -13.05 18.31 3.50
N PRO A 22 -14.25 18.91 3.37
CA PRO A 22 -15.50 18.33 3.84
C PRO A 22 -15.69 16.88 3.41
N TYR A 23 -16.38 16.10 4.23
CA TYR A 23 -16.59 14.66 4.01
C TYR A 23 -17.31 14.38 2.68
N GLU A 24 -18.25 15.22 2.28
CA GLU A 24 -18.99 15.09 1.02
C GLU A 24 -18.08 15.24 -0.21
N LEU A 25 -17.08 16.13 -0.12
CA LEU A 25 -16.08 16.30 -1.17
C LEU A 25 -15.07 15.15 -1.18
N PHE A 26 -14.82 14.52 -0.03
CA PHE A 26 -13.99 13.33 0.06
C PHE A 26 -14.63 12.16 -0.67
N GLU A 27 -15.93 11.89 -0.50
CA GLU A 27 -16.62 10.81 -1.22
C GLU A 27 -16.57 10.98 -2.73
N GLN A 28 -16.75 12.21 -3.23
CA GLN A 28 -16.65 12.49 -4.67
C GLN A 28 -15.23 12.24 -5.21
N LYS A 29 -14.19 12.68 -4.49
CA LYS A 29 -12.80 12.42 -4.84
C LYS A 29 -12.51 10.92 -4.83
N LEU A 30 -12.98 10.22 -3.81
CA LEU A 30 -12.77 8.79 -3.65
C LEU A 30 -13.36 8.00 -4.81
N LYS A 31 -14.58 8.32 -5.26
CA LYS A 31 -15.20 7.70 -6.45
C LYS A 31 -14.33 7.87 -7.70
N SER A 32 -13.75 9.06 -7.90
CA SER A 32 -12.84 9.31 -9.02
C SER A 32 -11.53 8.52 -8.90
N TRP A 33 -11.00 8.35 -7.68
CA TRP A 33 -9.79 7.55 -7.46
C TRP A 33 -10.02 6.06 -7.68
N VAL A 34 -11.15 5.53 -7.21
CA VAL A 34 -11.55 4.12 -7.40
C VAL A 34 -11.56 3.77 -8.89
N GLN A 35 -12.12 4.65 -9.74
CA GLN A 35 -12.20 4.41 -11.20
C GLN A 35 -10.85 4.23 -11.89
N ASN A 36 -9.79 4.83 -11.35
CA ASN A 36 -8.46 4.85 -11.96
C ASN A 36 -7.42 4.05 -11.16
N SER A 37 -7.86 3.28 -10.16
CA SER A 37 -6.98 2.53 -9.26
C SER A 37 -7.23 1.04 -9.41
N HIS A 38 -6.17 0.26 -9.30
CA HIS A 38 -6.28 -1.21 -9.20
C HIS A 38 -6.30 -1.68 -7.75
N TYR A 39 -5.66 -0.95 -6.83
CA TYR A 39 -5.52 -1.31 -5.42
C TYR A 39 -5.42 -0.03 -4.57
N PHE A 40 -5.86 -0.12 -3.31
CA PHE A 40 -5.51 0.86 -2.28
C PHE A 40 -4.61 0.22 -1.22
N TYR A 41 -3.53 0.90 -0.85
CA TYR A 41 -2.67 0.50 0.25
C TYR A 41 -2.87 1.42 1.45
N LEU A 42 -3.07 0.85 2.63
CA LEU A 42 -3.20 1.62 3.87
C LEU A 42 -2.61 0.88 5.07
N LEU A 43 -2.63 1.54 6.23
CA LEU A 43 -2.15 0.98 7.50
C LEU A 43 -3.28 0.77 8.50
N GLY A 44 -3.51 -0.50 8.83
CA GLY A 44 -4.37 -0.96 9.90
C GLY A 44 -5.72 -1.50 9.42
N ALA A 45 -6.07 -2.68 9.89
CA ALA A 45 -7.29 -3.40 9.52
C ALA A 45 -8.60 -2.62 9.75
N GLN A 46 -8.65 -1.70 10.72
CA GLN A 46 -9.84 -0.87 10.94
C GLN A 46 -10.09 0.09 9.76
N LYS A 47 -9.03 0.72 9.25
CA LYS A 47 -9.13 1.63 8.10
C LYS A 47 -9.40 0.87 6.82
N GLN A 48 -8.87 -0.36 6.71
CA GLN A 48 -9.16 -1.29 5.61
C GLN A 48 -10.67 -1.51 5.51
N LYS A 49 -11.28 -2.04 6.57
CA LYS A 49 -12.73 -2.32 6.61
C LYS A 49 -13.58 -1.08 6.36
N TRP A 50 -13.18 0.05 6.94
CA TRP A 50 -13.86 1.33 6.73
C TRP A 50 -13.83 1.75 5.26
N LEU A 51 -12.67 1.70 4.61
CA LEU A 51 -12.52 2.09 3.21
C LEU A 51 -13.23 1.11 2.27
N GLU A 52 -13.10 -0.19 2.50
CA GLU A 52 -13.80 -1.25 1.76
C GLU A 52 -15.31 -1.03 1.77
N THR A 53 -15.87 -0.68 2.93
CA THR A 53 -17.29 -0.35 3.07
C THR A 53 -17.65 0.89 2.26
N LEU A 54 -16.81 1.93 2.32
CA LEU A 54 -17.08 3.20 1.66
C LEU A 54 -17.01 3.13 0.13
N ILE A 55 -16.16 2.25 -0.42
CA ILE A 55 -16.02 2.03 -1.86
C ILE A 55 -16.81 0.82 -2.36
N GLU A 56 -17.65 0.22 -1.52
CA GLU A 56 -18.47 -0.96 -1.84
C GLU A 56 -17.63 -2.13 -2.40
N ASN A 57 -16.41 -2.31 -1.89
CA ASN A 57 -15.44 -3.31 -2.37
C ASN A 57 -15.10 -3.22 -3.87
N ALA A 58 -15.26 -2.03 -4.49
CA ALA A 58 -15.03 -1.84 -5.93
C ALA A 58 -13.59 -2.16 -6.36
N VAL A 59 -12.61 -1.94 -5.48
CA VAL A 59 -11.21 -2.35 -5.68
C VAL A 59 -10.65 -2.96 -4.38
N PRO A 60 -9.67 -3.86 -4.46
CA PRO A 60 -9.05 -4.42 -3.27
C PRO A 60 -8.36 -3.34 -2.42
N VAL A 61 -8.58 -3.40 -1.11
CA VAL A 61 -7.89 -2.57 -0.12
C VAL A 61 -6.94 -3.48 0.67
N ILE A 62 -5.66 -3.14 0.64
CA ILE A 62 -4.59 -3.97 1.21
C ILE A 62 -4.05 -3.28 2.45
N ASP A 63 -4.11 -3.98 3.58
CA ASP A 63 -3.48 -3.57 4.84
C ASP A 63 -1.99 -3.91 4.82
N MET A 64 -1.15 -2.89 4.71
CA MET A 64 0.30 -3.03 4.67
C MET A 64 0.89 -3.55 5.99
N GLU A 65 0.17 -3.48 7.12
CA GLU A 65 0.62 -4.12 8.37
C GLU A 65 0.62 -5.65 8.24
N GLN A 66 -0.37 -6.22 7.55
CA GLN A 66 -0.42 -7.65 7.24
C GLN A 66 0.70 -8.06 6.28
N MET A 67 1.19 -7.13 5.47
CA MET A 67 2.35 -7.29 4.60
C MET A 67 3.69 -7.00 5.30
N ARG A 68 3.69 -6.82 6.62
CA ARG A 68 4.89 -6.57 7.45
C ARG A 68 5.63 -5.27 7.09
N PHE A 69 4.94 -4.24 6.59
CA PHE A 69 5.55 -2.94 6.30
C PHE A 69 6.26 -2.34 7.54
N TYR A 70 5.65 -2.47 8.71
CA TYR A 70 6.21 -2.08 10.00
C TYR A 70 6.52 -3.30 10.90
N SER A 71 7.33 -4.25 10.43
CA SER A 71 7.90 -5.27 11.32
C SER A 71 9.05 -4.67 12.17
N PRO A 72 9.34 -5.23 13.36
CA PRO A 72 10.50 -4.83 14.16
C PRO A 72 11.81 -4.84 13.37
N ASP A 73 11.95 -5.78 12.43
CA ASP A 73 13.11 -5.93 11.56
C ASP A 73 13.38 -4.70 10.68
N ASN A 74 12.34 -3.94 10.32
CA ASN A 74 12.46 -2.79 9.41
C ASN A 74 12.59 -1.45 10.15
N VAL A 75 12.17 -1.39 11.42
CA VAL A 75 12.11 -0.15 12.21
C VAL A 75 13.50 0.45 12.45
N GLU A 76 14.52 -0.38 12.70
CA GLU A 76 15.88 0.10 12.94
C GLU A 76 16.53 0.72 11.71
N ASP A 77 16.23 0.19 10.52
CA ASP A 77 16.78 0.71 9.27
C ASP A 77 16.10 2.01 8.83
N PHE A 78 14.79 2.13 9.09
CA PHE A 78 14.07 3.37 8.86
C PHE A 78 14.50 4.51 9.78
N ALA A 79 14.92 4.21 11.01
CA ALA A 79 15.43 5.22 11.96
C ALA A 79 16.71 5.91 11.45
N LYS A 80 17.45 5.29 10.53
CA LYS A 80 18.70 5.81 9.96
C LYS A 80 18.47 6.77 8.78
N MET A 81 17.29 6.76 8.14
CA MET A 81 16.99 7.60 6.97
C MET A 81 16.86 9.07 7.37
N ARG A 82 17.75 9.93 6.85
CA ARG A 82 17.72 11.38 7.12
C ARG A 82 16.97 12.14 6.02
N CYS A 83 16.01 12.99 6.41
CA CYS A 83 15.38 13.93 5.49
C CYS A 83 16.39 15.02 5.04
N PRO A 84 16.58 15.26 3.74
CA PRO A 84 17.48 16.30 3.22
C PRO A 84 17.12 17.72 3.68
N ILE A 85 15.84 17.96 3.95
CA ILE A 85 15.29 19.27 4.34
C ILE A 85 14.84 19.30 5.81
N ARG A 86 15.47 18.46 6.65
CA ARG A 86 15.16 18.33 8.09
C ARG A 86 15.19 19.66 8.84
N GLU A 87 16.03 20.59 8.43
CA GLU A 87 16.15 21.94 9.02
C GLU A 87 14.87 22.79 8.88
N PHE A 88 14.01 22.47 7.90
CA PHE A 88 12.73 23.16 7.67
C PHE A 88 11.56 22.51 8.41
N HIS A 89 11.78 21.42 9.15
CA HIS A 89 10.73 20.81 9.95
C HIS A 89 10.52 21.63 11.22
N SER A 90 9.27 22.02 11.50
CA SER A 90 8.96 22.93 12.60
C SER A 90 9.22 22.33 13.99
N THR A 91 9.41 21.01 14.11
CA THR A 91 9.82 20.35 15.36
C THR A 91 10.73 19.14 15.13
N ARG A 92 11.72 18.95 16.01
CA ARG A 92 12.70 17.83 15.98
C ARG A 92 12.08 16.42 16.11
N ARG A 93 10.78 16.30 16.40
CA ARG A 93 10.06 15.04 16.69
C ARG A 93 8.93 14.72 15.71
N GLN A 94 8.89 15.34 14.54
CA GLN A 94 7.93 14.95 13.51
C GLN A 94 8.43 13.70 12.79
N PHE A 95 7.99 12.54 13.28
CA PHE A 95 7.96 11.26 12.56
C PHE A 95 7.04 11.31 11.31
N ALA A 96 6.45 12.47 10.99
CA ALA A 96 5.52 12.71 9.90
C ALA A 96 6.18 13.35 8.67
N CYS A 97 7.49 13.14 8.46
CA CYS A 97 8.14 13.63 7.26
C CYS A 97 7.69 12.82 6.05
N ALA A 98 6.97 13.46 5.12
CA ALA A 98 6.53 12.89 3.85
C ALA A 98 7.67 12.21 3.09
N PHE A 99 8.85 12.84 3.04
CA PHE A 99 10.03 12.27 2.39
C PHE A 99 10.48 10.98 3.07
N GLN A 100 10.59 10.96 4.41
CA GLN A 100 11.00 9.74 5.12
C GLN A 100 9.95 8.64 4.93
N ASN A 101 8.66 8.96 5.02
CA ASN A 101 7.59 7.98 4.79
C ASN A 101 7.67 7.40 3.37
N ALA A 102 7.90 8.23 2.36
CA ALA A 102 8.06 7.78 0.98
C ALA A 102 9.31 6.91 0.78
N GLN A 103 10.44 7.26 1.41
CA GLN A 103 11.66 6.45 1.35
C GLN A 103 11.51 5.12 2.09
N GLN A 104 10.83 5.10 3.24
CA GLN A 104 10.51 3.88 3.98
C GLN A 104 9.63 2.95 3.12
N LEU A 105 8.56 3.50 2.53
CA LEU A 105 7.68 2.76 1.63
C LEU A 105 8.43 2.21 0.42
N LYS A 106 9.24 3.04 -0.23
CA LYS A 106 10.06 2.61 -1.37
C LYS A 106 11.03 1.52 -0.98
N HIS A 107 11.77 1.67 0.12
CA HIS A 107 12.76 0.70 0.54
C HIS A 107 12.11 -0.64 0.91
N TRP A 108 11.04 -0.61 1.72
CA TRP A 108 10.28 -1.82 2.03
C TRP A 108 9.77 -2.48 0.75
N PHE A 109 9.17 -1.70 -0.15
CA PHE A 109 8.66 -2.24 -1.40
C PHE A 109 9.80 -2.91 -2.16
N MET A 110 10.93 -2.24 -2.37
CA MET A 110 12.05 -2.82 -3.14
C MET A 110 12.63 -4.09 -2.48
N GLU A 111 12.86 -4.08 -1.17
CA GLU A 111 13.50 -5.20 -0.45
C GLU A 111 12.58 -6.41 -0.26
N TYR A 112 11.30 -6.18 0.03
CA TYR A 112 10.39 -7.23 0.48
C TYR A 112 9.24 -7.52 -0.49
N TRP A 113 8.98 -6.65 -1.48
CA TRP A 113 7.79 -6.77 -2.31
C TRP A 113 8.00 -6.66 -3.84
N GLY A 114 8.69 -5.65 -4.34
CA GLY A 114 8.73 -5.26 -5.75
C GLY A 114 9.92 -5.78 -6.55
N VAL A 115 11.04 -6.17 -5.92
CA VAL A 115 12.24 -6.61 -6.66
C VAL A 115 12.67 -8.02 -6.32
N LYS A 116 12.40 -8.50 -5.11
CA LYS A 116 12.84 -9.83 -4.67
C LYS A 116 11.65 -10.70 -4.28
N PRO A 117 11.04 -11.45 -5.22
CA PRO A 117 10.00 -12.39 -4.88
C PRO A 117 10.57 -13.52 -4.01
N SER A 118 9.76 -14.07 -3.10
CA SER A 118 10.11 -15.24 -2.28
C SER A 118 8.94 -16.21 -2.20
N TYR A 119 9.21 -17.47 -1.85
CA TYR A 119 8.17 -18.47 -1.68
C TYR A 119 7.14 -18.05 -0.61
N GLU A 120 7.60 -17.62 0.57
CA GLU A 120 6.72 -17.18 1.66
C GLU A 120 5.84 -16.00 1.27
N LYS A 121 6.41 -15.02 0.55
CA LYS A 121 5.68 -13.86 0.02
C LYS A 121 4.60 -14.32 -0.95
N SER A 122 4.95 -15.21 -1.87
CA SER A 122 4.04 -15.69 -2.92
C SER A 122 2.88 -16.50 -2.34
N VAL A 123 3.14 -17.31 -1.32
CA VAL A 123 2.10 -18.02 -0.56
C VAL A 123 1.17 -17.04 0.16
N GLN A 124 1.70 -15.98 0.77
CA GLN A 124 0.89 -14.95 1.41
C GLN A 124 -0.01 -14.22 0.41
N ILE A 125 0.54 -13.83 -0.76
CA ILE A 125 -0.25 -13.22 -1.84
C ILE A 125 -1.37 -14.17 -2.28
N PHE A 126 -1.06 -15.45 -2.48
CA PHE A 126 -2.06 -16.44 -2.85
C PHE A 126 -3.21 -16.49 -1.84
N TYR A 127 -2.92 -16.54 -0.54
CA TYR A 127 -3.97 -16.57 0.49
C TYR A 127 -4.79 -15.26 0.57
N GLN A 128 -4.21 -14.12 0.20
CA GLN A 128 -4.92 -12.85 0.14
C GLN A 128 -5.85 -12.77 -1.08
N LEU A 129 -5.38 -13.24 -2.24
CA LEU A 129 -6.14 -13.15 -3.50
C LEU A 129 -7.09 -14.33 -3.71
N ALA A 130 -6.81 -15.45 -3.03
CA ALA A 130 -7.45 -16.76 -3.15
C ALA A 130 -7.55 -17.27 -4.60
N ASP A 131 -6.74 -16.72 -5.51
CA ASP A 131 -6.75 -17.08 -6.92
C ASP A 131 -5.37 -16.87 -7.58
N LEU A 132 -4.77 -17.96 -8.06
CA LEU A 132 -3.48 -17.92 -8.79
C LEU A 132 -3.54 -17.00 -10.01
N ARG A 133 -4.69 -16.90 -10.70
CA ARG A 133 -4.84 -16.08 -11.91
C ARG A 133 -4.78 -14.57 -11.63
N LYS A 134 -4.95 -14.17 -10.36
CA LYS A 134 -4.88 -12.78 -9.91
C LYS A 134 -3.47 -12.39 -9.43
N MET A 135 -2.54 -13.35 -9.35
CA MET A 135 -1.16 -13.11 -8.94
C MET A 135 -0.29 -12.65 -10.11
N ASP A 136 0.74 -11.85 -9.82
CA ASP A 136 1.76 -11.52 -10.81
C ASP A 136 2.61 -12.76 -11.17
N PRO A 137 3.01 -12.94 -12.44
CA PRO A 137 3.80 -14.10 -12.88
C PRO A 137 5.10 -14.32 -12.10
N VAL A 138 5.72 -13.22 -11.65
CA VAL A 138 6.96 -13.25 -10.87
C VAL A 138 6.76 -13.87 -9.48
N ASP A 139 5.56 -13.72 -8.90
CA ASP A 139 5.21 -14.33 -7.62
C ASP A 139 4.74 -15.78 -7.83
N ILE A 140 4.04 -16.08 -8.93
CA ILE A 140 3.71 -17.47 -9.28
C ILE A 140 4.99 -18.31 -9.45
N ALA A 141 6.02 -17.76 -10.11
CA ALA A 141 7.30 -18.43 -10.32
C ALA A 141 8.07 -18.76 -9.02
N CYS A 142 7.68 -18.16 -7.89
CA CYS A 142 8.26 -18.45 -6.59
C CYS A 142 7.48 -19.50 -5.79
N LEU A 143 6.32 -19.95 -6.27
CA LEU A 143 5.58 -21.08 -5.70
C LEU A 143 6.17 -22.40 -6.22
N ASP A 144 6.16 -23.44 -5.39
CA ASP A 144 6.59 -24.77 -5.83
C ASP A 144 5.51 -25.46 -6.68
N ASP A 145 5.95 -26.38 -7.55
CA ASP A 145 5.07 -27.10 -8.47
C ASP A 145 3.93 -27.82 -7.75
N HIS A 146 4.17 -28.34 -6.54
CA HIS A 146 3.15 -29.06 -5.78
C HIS A 146 2.04 -28.12 -5.29
N PHE A 147 2.41 -26.93 -4.81
CA PHE A 147 1.50 -25.86 -4.44
C PHE A 147 0.65 -25.44 -5.64
N ILE A 148 1.29 -25.14 -6.78
CA ILE A 148 0.60 -24.70 -7.99
C ILE A 148 -0.39 -25.78 -8.46
N LEU A 149 0.07 -27.04 -8.59
CA LEU A 149 -0.77 -28.15 -9.06
C LEU A 149 -1.98 -28.38 -8.14
N ARG A 150 -1.80 -28.28 -6.83
CA ARG A 150 -2.89 -28.43 -5.86
C ARG A 150 -3.99 -27.40 -6.10
N PHE A 151 -3.64 -26.11 -6.15
CA PHE A 151 -4.63 -25.05 -6.23
C PHE A 151 -5.15 -24.80 -7.65
N ALA A 152 -4.35 -25.04 -8.69
CA ALA A 152 -4.82 -24.99 -10.07
C ALA A 152 -5.88 -26.07 -10.34
N LYS A 153 -5.71 -27.27 -9.76
CA LYS A 153 -6.69 -28.35 -9.87
C LYS A 153 -8.05 -27.96 -9.28
N ASP A 154 -8.05 -27.34 -8.10
CA ASP A 154 -9.28 -26.92 -7.43
C ASP A 154 -10.02 -25.81 -8.22
N GLN A 155 -9.31 -24.99 -8.98
CA GLN A 155 -9.90 -23.93 -9.80
C GLN A 155 -10.50 -24.42 -11.13
N ILE A 156 -9.95 -25.49 -11.72
CA ILE A 156 -10.49 -26.07 -12.95
C ILE A 156 -11.81 -26.81 -12.68
N CYS A 157 -11.97 -27.41 -11.49
CA CYS A 157 -13.16 -28.18 -11.14
C CYS A 157 -14.41 -27.34 -10.83
N HIS A 158 -14.31 -26.01 -10.78
CA HIS A 158 -15.43 -25.12 -10.44
C HIS A 158 -16.09 -24.42 -11.63
N GLU A 159 -15.63 -24.63 -12.87
CA GLU A 159 -16.24 -24.03 -14.07
C GLU A 159 -17.33 -24.92 -14.72
N ASP A 160 -17.59 -26.12 -14.18
CA ASP A 160 -18.55 -27.10 -14.72
C ASP A 160 -19.69 -27.46 -13.74
N SER A 161 -20.25 -26.52 -12.98
CA SER A 161 -21.41 -26.79 -12.10
C SER A 161 -22.50 -25.73 -12.17
#